data_AF-A0A9Q9VMQ0-F1
#
_entry.id   AF-A0A9Q9VMQ0-F1
#
_cell.length_a   1.000
_cell.length_b   1.000
_cell.length_c   1.000
_cell.angle_alpha   90.00
_cell.angle_beta   90.00
_cell.angle_gamma   90.00
#
_symmetry.space_group_name_H-M   'P 1'
#
loop_
_entity.id
_entity.type
_entity.pdbx_description
1 polymer ?
#
loop_
_entity_poly.entity_id
_entity_poly.type
_entity_poly.pdbx_seq_one_letter_code
_entity_poly.pdbx_strand_id
1 'polypeptide(L)'
;MINACRDDIYGSAKRAFTRRLFDPYKPLGVMFMDLGNNAEGAVDDGGPTREFCRLLMKDIQNRCLFEGPDHSKLLALDSHAISKGDYKLLGKMISICLIHGGVAPHFFAPRLFSLVVGEATEDVDLTEIVDEVFRSQLQKIQDAITIEETREALEEASNSLSLLGSLNIQCRTLEDREIVVQCAAKFYLEGRLNAAMEQFVDGLGCLGLHAAIKANPKHIRYLFLAKEDPLTAQDLIYVFSPHFAEEGSNHRRSEIRTYAWFRDFLLVRKVEKCKWTKVNALLCKRFLPLLLGWKSCPHWDSKTSQSLNSYILTANSLKPTHVM
;
A
#
# COMPACT_ATOMS: atom_id res chain seq x y z
N MET A 1 7.77 -21.12 3.75
CA MET A 1 8.30 -20.85 5.10
C MET A 1 9.34 -19.73 5.03
N ILE A 2 9.21 -18.73 5.89
CA ILE A 2 10.05 -17.55 6.04
C ILE A 2 10.66 -17.63 7.44
N ASN A 3 11.98 -17.65 7.51
CA ASN A 3 12.70 -17.61 8.78
C ASN A 3 13.06 -16.14 9.03
N ALA A 4 12.35 -15.52 9.98
CA ALA A 4 12.44 -14.11 10.29
C ALA A 4 13.36 -13.89 11.50
N CYS A 5 14.34 -13.01 11.36
CA CYS A 5 15.13 -12.47 12.47
C CYS A 5 14.51 -11.12 12.86
N ARG A 6 14.23 -10.90 14.16
CA ARG A 6 13.65 -9.65 14.65
C ARG A 6 14.58 -8.44 14.48
N ASP A 7 15.89 -8.67 14.56
CA ASP A 7 16.91 -7.64 14.42
C ASP A 7 17.21 -7.29 12.95
N ASP A 8 16.82 -8.16 12.01
CA ASP A 8 16.98 -7.97 10.56
C ASP A 8 15.71 -8.42 9.81
N ILE A 9 14.59 -7.72 10.06
CA ILE A 9 13.31 -8.07 9.47
C ILE A 9 13.32 -7.83 7.96
N TYR A 10 13.80 -6.67 7.51
CA TYR A 10 13.90 -6.38 6.08
C TYR A 10 14.86 -7.33 5.36
N GLY A 11 16.03 -7.64 5.92
CA GLY A 11 16.93 -8.61 5.30
C GLY A 11 16.32 -10.01 5.26
N SER A 12 15.59 -10.41 6.30
CA SER A 12 14.81 -11.67 6.29
C SER A 12 13.76 -11.69 5.18
N ALA A 13 13.02 -10.59 5.00
CA ALA A 13 12.05 -10.43 3.92
C ALA A 13 12.71 -10.45 2.54
N LYS A 14 13.81 -9.70 2.37
CA LYS A 14 14.59 -9.64 1.12
C LYS A 14 15.07 -11.04 0.75
N ARG A 15 15.70 -11.77 1.68
CA ARG A 15 16.14 -13.16 1.46
C ARG A 15 14.98 -14.10 1.14
N ALA A 16 13.79 -13.89 1.70
CA ALA A 16 12.64 -14.76 1.46
C ALA A 16 11.96 -14.51 0.11
N PHE A 17 11.71 -13.24 -0.23
CA PHE A 17 10.92 -12.85 -1.40
C PHE A 17 11.71 -12.84 -2.71
N THR A 18 13.03 -12.95 -2.63
CA THR A 18 13.93 -13.10 -3.78
C THR A 18 14.29 -14.55 -4.11
N ARG A 19 13.83 -15.53 -3.31
CA ARG A 19 14.08 -16.95 -3.60
C ARG A 19 13.39 -17.33 -4.91
N ARG A 20 14.09 -18.13 -5.73
CA ARG A 20 13.56 -18.64 -7.01
C ARG A 20 12.22 -19.38 -6.86
N LEU A 21 12.03 -20.10 -5.74
CA LEU A 21 10.83 -20.89 -5.47
C LEU A 21 9.78 -20.14 -4.65
N PHE A 22 9.99 -18.86 -4.34
CA PHE A 22 9.00 -18.06 -3.63
C PHE A 22 7.83 -17.75 -4.56
N ASP A 23 6.65 -18.22 -4.18
CA ASP A 23 5.39 -17.95 -4.86
C ASP A 23 4.53 -17.02 -3.98
N PRO A 24 4.31 -15.76 -4.40
CA PRO A 24 3.54 -14.80 -3.60
C PRO A 24 2.06 -15.17 -3.47
N TYR A 25 1.52 -16.08 -4.30
CA TYR A 25 0.11 -16.49 -4.22
C TYR A 25 -0.13 -17.62 -3.22
N LYS A 26 0.95 -18.26 -2.72
CA LYS A 26 0.84 -19.28 -1.68
C LYS A 26 0.76 -18.66 -0.28
N PRO A 27 0.13 -19.35 0.68
CA PRO A 27 0.12 -18.90 2.07
C PRO A 27 1.53 -18.64 2.59
N LEU A 28 1.71 -17.51 3.29
CA LEU A 28 2.92 -17.27 4.04
C LEU A 28 2.93 -18.15 5.29
N GLY A 29 4.06 -18.80 5.53
CA GLY A 29 4.34 -19.42 6.82
C GLY A 29 5.57 -18.74 7.39
N VAL A 30 5.45 -18.11 8.55
CA VAL A 30 6.52 -17.35 9.19
C VAL A 30 6.94 -18.02 10.49
N MET A 31 8.24 -18.20 10.66
CA MET A 31 8.89 -18.67 11.87
C MET A 31 9.90 -17.61 12.33
N PHE A 32 9.76 -17.10 13.55
CA PHE A 32 10.77 -16.23 14.13
C PHE A 32 11.90 -17.07 14.72
N MET A 33 13.14 -16.70 14.40
CA MET A 33 14.34 -17.38 14.89
C MET A 33 14.95 -16.57 16.05
N ASP A 34 15.24 -17.24 17.15
CA ASP A 34 16.03 -16.69 18.27
C ASP A 34 17.55 -16.86 18.01
N LEU A 35 18.38 -16.13 18.76
CA LEU A 35 19.85 -16.19 18.76
C LEU A 35 20.38 -17.62 19.03
N GLY A 36 19.62 -18.44 19.74
CA GLY A 36 19.92 -19.86 19.96
C GLY A 36 19.57 -20.79 18.80
N ASN A 37 19.15 -20.27 17.64
CA ASN A 37 18.65 -21.01 16.48
C ASN A 37 17.38 -21.84 16.78
N ASN A 38 16.68 -21.52 17.87
CA ASN A 38 15.41 -22.11 18.25
C ASN A 38 14.26 -21.30 17.64
N ALA A 39 13.19 -22.00 17.25
CA ALA A 39 11.98 -21.36 16.78
C ALA A 39 11.25 -20.67 17.96
N GLU A 40 10.98 -19.38 17.84
CA GLU A 40 10.12 -18.66 18.78
C GLU A 40 8.64 -18.88 18.45
N GLY A 41 7.94 -19.63 19.31
CA GLY A 41 6.47 -19.65 19.33
C GLY A 41 5.77 -20.71 18.48
N ALA A 42 4.44 -20.71 18.60
CA ALA A 42 3.51 -21.74 18.12
C ALA A 42 3.38 -21.84 16.59
N VAL A 43 2.73 -22.92 16.13
CA VAL A 43 2.29 -23.14 14.73
C VAL A 43 1.63 -21.88 14.18
N ASP A 44 2.03 -21.45 12.97
CA ASP A 44 1.54 -20.22 12.34
C ASP A 44 0.09 -20.37 11.86
N ASP A 45 -0.87 -20.07 12.75
CA ASP A 45 -2.30 -19.89 12.42
C ASP A 45 -2.59 -18.45 11.89
N GLY A 46 -1.54 -17.70 11.53
CA GLY A 46 -1.57 -16.33 10.99
C GLY A 46 -1.14 -15.23 11.97
N GLY A 47 -0.85 -15.57 13.23
CA GLY A 47 -0.30 -14.64 14.23
C GLY A 47 1.12 -14.19 13.85
N PRO A 48 2.08 -15.12 13.73
CA PRO A 48 3.44 -14.84 13.27
C PRO A 48 3.52 -14.08 11.94
N THR A 49 2.71 -14.48 10.95
CA THR A 49 2.66 -13.79 9.65
C THR A 49 2.28 -12.31 9.80
N ARG A 50 1.26 -12.00 10.60
CA ARG A 50 0.83 -10.62 10.84
C ARG A 50 1.88 -9.81 11.58
N GLU A 51 2.51 -10.39 12.60
CA GLU A 51 3.60 -9.77 13.36
C GLU A 51 4.77 -9.40 12.44
N PHE A 52 5.19 -10.33 11.58
CA PHE A 52 6.25 -10.11 10.61
C PHE A 52 5.92 -8.98 9.63
N CYS A 53 4.70 -8.98 9.06
CA CYS A 53 4.28 -7.91 8.15
C CYS A 53 4.23 -6.55 8.85
N ARG A 54 3.83 -6.51 10.13
CA ARG A 54 3.82 -5.28 10.94
C ARG A 54 5.23 -4.73 11.15
N LEU A 55 6.16 -5.61 11.54
CA LEU A 55 7.57 -5.23 11.72
C LEU A 55 8.20 -4.80 10.39
N LEU A 56 7.91 -5.53 9.31
CA LEU A 56 8.45 -5.24 7.99
C LEU A 56 7.93 -3.91 7.45
N MET A 57 6.63 -3.61 7.60
CA MET A 57 6.09 -2.31 7.16
C MET A 57 6.73 -1.14 7.92
N LYS A 58 6.99 -1.32 9.22
CA LYS A 58 7.70 -0.32 10.02
C LYS A 58 9.17 -0.16 9.56
N ASP A 59 9.87 -1.25 9.29
CA ASP A 59 11.25 -1.21 8.78
C ASP A 59 11.27 -0.50 7.41
N ILE A 60 10.36 -0.87 6.48
CA ILE A 60 10.17 -0.24 5.17
C ILE A 60 10.01 1.28 5.27
N GLN A 61 9.13 1.78 6.14
CA GLN A 61 8.88 3.22 6.32
C GLN A 61 10.15 4.01 6.70
N ASN A 62 11.07 3.37 7.41
CA ASN A 62 12.29 3.98 7.95
C ASN A 62 13.53 3.72 7.07
N ARG A 63 13.37 3.10 5.90
CA ARG A 63 14.47 2.87 4.96
C ARG A 63 14.79 4.13 4.17
N CYS A 64 16.05 4.24 3.75
CA CYS A 64 16.56 5.31 2.89
C CYS A 64 15.98 5.33 1.45
N LEU A 65 15.00 4.47 1.14
CA LEU A 65 14.24 4.50 -0.11
C LEU A 65 13.01 5.43 -0.02
N PHE A 66 12.72 5.94 1.17
CA PHE A 66 11.72 6.96 1.43
C PHE A 66 12.35 8.17 2.11
N GLU A 67 11.83 9.36 1.81
CA GLU A 67 12.20 10.62 2.44
C GLU A 67 10.95 11.43 2.82
N GLY A 68 11.14 12.46 3.65
CA GLY A 68 10.07 13.32 4.15
C GLY A 68 9.54 12.92 5.53
N PRO A 69 8.47 13.58 6.01
CA PRO A 69 7.87 13.31 7.32
C PRO A 69 7.33 11.89 7.46
N ASP A 70 7.27 11.36 8.70
CA ASP A 70 6.80 10.00 8.98
C ASP A 70 5.39 9.69 8.48
N HIS A 71 4.54 10.70 8.35
CA HIS A 71 3.16 10.56 7.91
C HIS A 71 2.93 11.03 6.46
N SER A 72 3.98 11.45 5.76
CA SER A 72 3.91 11.97 4.39
C SER A 72 5.22 11.70 3.65
N LYS A 73 5.55 10.42 3.45
CA LYS A 73 6.77 10.02 2.74
C LYS A 73 6.60 10.07 1.22
N LEU A 74 7.66 10.51 0.56
CA LEU A 74 7.91 10.37 -0.88
C LEU A 74 9.00 9.32 -1.11
N LEU A 75 9.15 8.82 -2.33
CA LEU A 75 10.31 7.99 -2.67
C LEU A 75 11.57 8.86 -2.68
N ALA A 76 12.62 8.42 -1.99
CA ALA A 76 13.94 9.01 -2.11
C ALA A 76 14.63 8.45 -3.36
N LEU A 77 15.39 9.27 -4.10
CA LEU A 77 16.15 8.82 -5.25
C LEU A 77 17.47 8.16 -4.82
N ASP A 78 17.64 6.88 -5.14
CA ASP A 78 18.90 6.15 -4.99
C ASP A 78 19.20 5.39 -6.28
N SER A 79 20.22 5.84 -7.02
CA SER A 79 20.62 5.25 -8.29
C SER A 79 21.15 3.82 -8.16
N HIS A 80 21.79 3.50 -7.02
CA HIS A 80 22.26 2.15 -6.74
C HIS A 80 21.09 1.21 -6.47
N ALA A 81 20.09 1.67 -5.72
CA ALA A 81 18.85 0.94 -5.47
C ALA A 81 18.07 0.67 -6.77
N ILE A 82 18.01 1.65 -7.70
CA ILE A 82 17.47 1.43 -9.05
C ILE A 82 18.22 0.30 -9.76
N SER A 83 19.56 0.35 -9.78
CA SER A 83 20.38 -0.66 -10.48
C SER A 83 20.16 -2.08 -9.95
N LYS A 84 19.85 -2.21 -8.65
CA LYS A 84 19.60 -3.49 -7.97
C LYS A 84 18.15 -3.97 -8.06
N GLY A 85 17.23 -3.16 -8.57
CA GLY A 85 15.81 -3.49 -8.56
C GLY A 85 15.18 -3.39 -7.16
N ASP A 86 15.78 -2.63 -6.24
CA ASP A 86 15.35 -2.59 -4.84
C ASP A 86 13.96 -1.94 -4.68
N TYR A 87 13.58 -0.97 -5.53
CA TYR A 87 12.23 -0.39 -5.53
C TYR A 87 11.15 -1.42 -5.92
N LYS A 88 11.46 -2.32 -6.87
CA LYS A 88 10.55 -3.43 -7.23
C LYS A 88 10.36 -4.39 -6.06
N LEU A 89 11.44 -4.70 -5.36
CA LEU A 89 11.35 -5.52 -4.15
C LEU A 89 10.55 -4.80 -3.04
N LEU A 90 10.74 -3.49 -2.88
CA LEU A 90 10.02 -2.65 -1.92
C LEU A 90 8.50 -2.68 -2.17
N GLY A 91 8.07 -2.43 -3.42
CA GLY A 91 6.66 -2.53 -3.81
C GLY A 91 6.09 -3.93 -3.59
N LYS A 92 6.87 -4.97 -3.91
CA LYS A 92 6.49 -6.38 -3.66
C LYS A 92 6.28 -6.65 -2.17
N MET A 93 7.18 -6.17 -1.30
CA MET A 93 7.05 -6.32 0.15
C MET A 93 5.80 -5.63 0.68
N ILE A 94 5.53 -4.39 0.24
CA ILE A 94 4.33 -3.64 0.63
C ILE A 94 3.07 -4.41 0.23
N SER A 95 3.03 -4.93 -1.00
CA SER A 95 1.91 -5.75 -1.48
C SER A 95 1.70 -7.00 -0.61
N ILE A 96 2.77 -7.75 -0.34
CA ILE A 96 2.69 -8.94 0.51
C ILE A 96 2.21 -8.59 1.92
N CYS A 97 2.73 -7.53 2.55
CA CYS A 97 2.31 -7.09 3.87
C CYS A 97 0.82 -6.72 3.93
N LEU A 98 0.33 -6.03 2.90
CA LEU A 98 -1.07 -5.62 2.83
C LEU A 98 -2.00 -6.82 2.60
N ILE A 99 -1.72 -7.64 1.59
CA ILE A 99 -2.61 -8.72 1.15
C ILE A 99 -2.58 -9.90 2.13
N HIS A 100 -1.40 -10.39 2.51
CA HIS A 100 -1.27 -11.53 3.42
C HIS A 100 -1.33 -11.13 4.89
N GLY A 101 -0.67 -10.02 5.24
CA GLY A 101 -0.58 -9.56 6.63
C GLY A 101 -1.75 -8.70 7.10
N GLY A 102 -2.53 -8.12 6.18
CA GLY A 102 -3.51 -7.09 6.51
C GLY A 102 -2.88 -5.82 7.11
N VAL A 103 -1.62 -5.54 6.79
CA VAL A 103 -0.85 -4.40 7.29
C VAL A 103 -0.66 -3.41 6.15
N ALA A 104 -1.31 -2.26 6.23
CA ALA A 104 -1.24 -1.22 5.22
C ALA A 104 -0.14 -0.18 5.53
N PRO A 105 0.36 0.56 4.51
CA PRO A 105 1.44 1.54 4.70
C PRO A 105 1.08 2.67 5.66
N HIS A 106 -0.02 3.40 5.44
CA HIS A 106 -0.42 4.55 6.25
C HIS A 106 0.65 5.65 6.43
N PHE A 107 1.54 5.84 5.46
CA PHE A 107 2.61 6.85 5.52
C PHE A 107 2.90 7.54 4.18
N PHE A 108 2.21 7.20 3.10
CA PHE A 108 2.47 7.82 1.79
C PHE A 108 2.00 9.27 1.80
N ALA A 109 2.80 10.16 1.21
CA ALA A 109 2.35 11.49 0.85
C ALA A 109 1.22 11.42 -0.20
N PRO A 110 0.27 12.39 -0.21
CA PRO A 110 -0.73 12.52 -1.26
C PRO A 110 -0.16 12.45 -2.68
N ARG A 111 0.95 13.18 -2.93
CA ARG A 111 1.65 13.20 -4.23
C ARG A 111 2.14 11.81 -4.64
N LEU A 112 2.80 11.08 -3.74
CA LEU A 112 3.24 9.70 -4.02
C LEU A 112 2.08 8.80 -4.40
N PHE A 113 0.94 8.89 -3.71
CA PHE A 113 -0.22 8.08 -4.06
C PHE A 113 -0.76 8.43 -5.45
N SER A 114 -0.88 9.72 -5.79
CA SER A 114 -1.31 10.15 -7.13
C SER A 114 -0.36 9.61 -8.22
N LEU A 115 0.96 9.65 -7.99
CA LEU A 115 1.96 9.08 -8.91
C LEU A 115 1.80 7.56 -9.06
N VAL A 116 1.53 6.82 -7.98
CA VAL A 116 1.29 5.37 -8.03
C VAL A 116 0.02 5.04 -8.84
N VAL A 117 -1.04 5.84 -8.71
CA VAL A 117 -2.26 5.69 -9.51
C VAL A 117 -1.99 6.04 -10.98
N GLY A 118 -1.07 6.97 -11.24
CA GLY A 118 -0.84 7.57 -12.56
C GLY A 118 -1.77 8.75 -12.83
N GLU A 119 -2.22 9.45 -11.79
CA GLU A 119 -3.02 10.66 -11.86
C GLU A 119 -2.14 11.92 -11.88
N ALA A 120 -2.68 13.02 -12.39
CA ALA A 120 -2.02 14.31 -12.32
C ALA A 120 -1.85 14.73 -10.84
N THR A 121 -0.69 15.33 -10.56
CA THR A 121 -0.37 15.90 -9.26
C THR A 121 -0.66 17.40 -9.25
N GLU A 122 -1.03 17.91 -8.07
CA GLU A 122 -1.15 19.35 -7.81
C GLU A 122 0.22 20.04 -7.93
N ASP A 123 0.19 21.38 -7.98
CA ASP A 123 1.40 22.20 -7.93
C ASP A 123 2.23 21.86 -6.69
N VAL A 124 3.54 22.07 -6.79
CA VAL A 124 4.47 21.71 -5.74
C VAL A 124 4.47 22.77 -4.65
N ASP A 125 4.21 22.34 -3.42
CA ASP A 125 4.61 23.10 -2.24
C ASP A 125 6.10 22.83 -1.99
N LEU A 126 6.92 23.88 -1.96
CA LEU A 126 8.36 23.76 -1.75
C LEU A 126 8.71 23.07 -0.42
N THR A 127 7.80 23.04 0.56
CA THR A 127 7.99 22.28 1.81
C THR A 127 8.04 20.76 1.60
N GLU A 128 7.52 20.25 0.48
CA GLU A 128 7.65 18.84 0.09
C GLU A 128 9.09 18.45 -0.27
N ILE A 129 9.94 19.43 -0.60
CA ILE A 129 11.35 19.21 -0.90
C ILE A 129 12.13 19.06 0.41
N VAL A 130 12.67 17.85 0.60
CA VAL A 130 13.48 17.50 1.79
C VAL A 130 14.89 18.07 1.72
N ASP A 131 15.44 18.21 0.51
CA ASP A 131 16.77 18.81 0.32
C ASP A 131 16.70 20.31 0.65
N GLU A 132 17.20 20.66 1.83
CA GLU A 132 17.21 22.01 2.38
C GLU A 132 17.90 23.02 1.46
N VAL A 133 19.00 22.62 0.82
CA VAL A 133 19.78 23.49 -0.06
C VAL A 133 18.98 23.80 -1.31
N PHE A 134 18.45 22.76 -1.97
CA PHE A 134 17.66 22.93 -3.18
C PHE A 134 16.35 23.66 -2.90
N ARG A 135 15.68 23.35 -1.78
CA ARG A 135 14.49 24.07 -1.34
C ARG A 135 14.79 25.55 -1.13
N SER A 136 15.88 25.90 -0.43
CA SER A 136 16.26 27.29 -0.20
C SER A 136 16.60 28.03 -1.50
N GLN A 137 17.22 27.35 -2.47
CA GLN A 137 17.49 27.91 -3.79
C GLN A 137 16.19 28.22 -4.55
N LEU A 138 15.24 27.29 -4.58
CA LEU A 138 13.94 27.53 -5.21
C LEU A 138 13.12 28.59 -4.49
N GLN A 139 13.16 28.63 -3.15
CA GLN A 139 12.50 29.67 -2.37
C GLN A 139 13.08 31.05 -2.68
N LYS A 140 14.41 31.17 -2.79
CA LYS A 140 15.06 32.42 -3.17
C LYS A 140 14.63 32.91 -4.56
N ILE A 141 14.49 32.00 -5.52
CA ILE A 141 13.96 32.32 -6.86
C ILE A 141 12.49 32.76 -6.75
N GLN A 142 11.68 32.06 -5.95
CA GLN A 142 10.25 32.34 -5.77
C GLN A 142 10.01 33.70 -5.11
N ASP A 143 10.85 34.08 -4.14
CA ASP A 143 10.71 35.32 -3.36
C ASP A 143 11.26 36.56 -4.07
N ALA A 144 12.02 36.39 -5.15
CA ALA A 144 12.58 37.50 -5.93
C ALA A 144 11.48 38.40 -6.50
N ILE A 145 11.55 39.71 -6.25
CA ILE A 145 10.53 40.69 -6.65
C ILE A 145 10.88 41.41 -7.96
N THR A 146 12.15 41.32 -8.40
CA THR A 146 12.59 41.87 -9.69
C THR A 146 13.18 40.79 -10.61
N ILE A 147 13.23 41.09 -11.91
CA ILE A 147 13.84 40.20 -12.91
C ILE A 147 15.35 40.06 -12.67
N GLU A 148 16.03 41.11 -12.20
CA GLU A 148 17.46 41.04 -11.90
C GLU A 148 17.72 40.13 -10.70
N GLU A 149 16.96 40.27 -9.61
CA GLU A 149 17.04 39.37 -8.46
C GLU A 149 16.74 37.91 -8.87
N THR A 150 15.75 37.72 -9.75
CA THR A 150 15.43 36.39 -10.29
C THR A 150 16.62 35.82 -11.05
N ARG A 151 17.29 36.62 -11.89
CA ARG A 151 18.46 36.20 -12.68
C ARG A 151 19.64 35.82 -11.78
N GLU A 152 19.92 36.62 -10.76
CA GLU A 152 20.96 36.34 -9.76
C GLU A 152 20.67 35.04 -9.00
N ALA A 153 19.41 34.84 -8.55
CA ALA A 153 19.01 33.63 -7.84
C ALA A 153 19.09 32.37 -8.73
N LEU A 154 18.74 32.49 -10.02
CA LEU A 154 18.91 31.41 -11.00
C LEU A 154 20.38 31.07 -11.25
N GLU A 155 21.26 32.08 -11.32
CA GLU A 155 22.69 31.90 -11.50
C GLU A 155 23.31 31.16 -10.29
N GLU A 156 22.90 31.51 -9.07
CA GLU A 156 23.31 30.82 -7.85
C GLU A 156 22.78 29.37 -7.78
N ALA A 157 21.55 29.13 -8.23
CA ALA A 157 20.95 27.81 -8.29
C ALA A 157 21.38 26.96 -9.50
N SER A 158 22.22 27.51 -10.39
CA SER A 158 22.52 26.95 -11.71
C SER A 158 23.03 25.51 -11.66
N ASN A 159 23.88 25.16 -10.69
CA ASN A 159 24.39 23.78 -10.53
C ASN A 159 23.25 22.80 -10.26
N SER A 160 22.35 23.10 -9.33
CA SER A 160 21.21 22.24 -8.99
C SER A 160 20.23 22.15 -10.16
N LEU A 161 19.92 23.29 -10.80
CA LEU A 161 19.04 23.34 -11.97
C LEU A 161 19.63 22.58 -13.16
N SER A 162 20.96 22.58 -13.31
CA SER A 162 21.66 21.85 -14.38
C SER A 162 21.43 20.34 -14.31
N LEU A 163 21.47 19.79 -13.10
CA LEU A 163 21.24 18.35 -12.85
C LEU A 163 19.78 17.93 -13.13
N LEU A 164 18.85 18.89 -13.07
CA LEU A 164 17.43 18.68 -13.33
C LEU A 164 17.03 18.97 -14.78
N GLY A 165 17.98 19.40 -15.63
CA GLY A 165 17.70 19.76 -17.03
C GLY A 165 17.03 21.13 -17.20
N SER A 166 17.06 21.98 -16.18
CA SER A 166 16.36 23.28 -16.15
C SER A 166 17.23 24.47 -16.62
N LEU A 167 18.20 24.25 -17.52
CA LEU A 167 19.18 25.27 -17.94
C LEU A 167 18.68 26.28 -18.99
N ASN A 168 17.69 25.91 -19.80
CA ASN A 168 17.26 26.73 -20.93
C ASN A 168 16.14 27.72 -20.57
N ILE A 169 15.84 27.89 -19.27
CA ILE A 169 14.70 28.68 -18.85
C ILE A 169 15.11 30.14 -18.75
N GLN A 170 14.70 30.92 -19.75
CA GLN A 170 14.88 32.38 -19.75
C GLN A 170 13.71 33.02 -19.00
N CYS A 171 13.95 33.53 -17.80
CA CYS A 171 12.98 34.38 -17.12
C CYS A 171 13.01 35.79 -17.72
N ARG A 172 11.95 36.17 -18.43
CA ARG A 172 11.76 37.53 -18.94
C ARG A 172 10.72 38.30 -18.13
N THR A 173 9.85 37.58 -17.43
CA THR A 173 8.75 38.09 -16.61
C THR A 173 8.73 37.40 -15.24
N LEU A 174 7.98 37.97 -14.28
CA LEU A 174 7.77 37.35 -12.97
C LEU A 174 6.81 36.14 -13.05
N GLU A 175 6.01 36.04 -14.11
CA GLU A 175 5.22 34.84 -14.42
C GLU A 175 6.14 33.68 -14.84
N ASP A 176 7.15 33.96 -15.67
CA ASP A 176 8.14 32.94 -16.06
C ASP A 176 8.84 32.37 -14.83
N ARG A 177 9.17 33.20 -13.83
CA ARG A 177 9.78 32.79 -12.55
C ARG A 177 8.95 31.71 -11.84
N GLU A 178 7.63 31.89 -11.75
CA GLU A 178 6.75 30.89 -11.12
C GLU A 178 6.77 29.57 -11.88
N ILE A 179 6.74 29.64 -13.22
CA ILE A 179 6.85 28.47 -14.09
C ILE A 179 8.19 27.75 -13.86
N VAL A 180 9.30 28.49 -13.74
CA VAL A 180 10.64 27.88 -13.50
C VAL A 180 10.66 27.12 -12.19
N VAL A 181 10.19 27.75 -11.11
CA VAL A 181 10.16 27.16 -9.78
C VAL A 181 9.32 25.89 -9.81
N GLN A 182 8.11 25.96 -10.36
CA GLN A 182 7.22 24.81 -10.44
C GLN A 182 7.77 23.69 -11.34
N CYS A 183 8.34 24.02 -12.50
CA CYS A 183 8.97 23.03 -13.39
C CYS A 183 10.14 22.33 -12.72
N ALA A 184 11.04 23.08 -12.07
CA ALA A 184 12.20 22.51 -11.38
C ALA A 184 11.78 21.65 -10.18
N ALA A 185 10.85 22.15 -9.36
CA ALA A 185 10.32 21.43 -8.20
C ALA A 185 9.59 20.15 -8.63
N LYS A 186 8.75 20.20 -9.67
CA LYS A 186 8.01 19.04 -10.19
C LYS A 186 8.95 18.01 -10.80
N PHE A 187 9.96 18.43 -11.56
CA PHE A 187 10.96 17.49 -12.06
C PHE A 187 11.76 16.84 -10.92
N TYR A 188 12.08 17.59 -9.86
CA TYR A 188 12.74 17.04 -8.67
C TYR A 188 11.86 16.04 -7.90
N LEU A 189 10.57 16.30 -7.70
CA LEU A 189 9.71 15.39 -6.94
C LEU A 189 9.11 14.25 -7.77
N GLU A 190 9.15 14.34 -9.09
CA GLU A 190 8.46 13.39 -9.98
C GLU A 190 9.39 12.90 -11.09
N GLY A 191 9.85 13.82 -11.94
CA GLY A 191 10.60 13.50 -13.16
C GLY A 191 11.86 12.65 -12.92
N ARG A 192 12.70 13.03 -11.94
CA ARG A 192 13.92 12.27 -11.61
C ARG A 192 13.65 10.89 -11.02
N LEU A 193 12.44 10.65 -10.52
CA LEU A 193 12.05 9.40 -9.87
C LEU A 193 11.41 8.40 -10.83
N ASN A 194 11.21 8.72 -12.11
CA ASN A 194 10.48 7.86 -13.06
C ASN A 194 10.94 6.39 -13.05
N ALA A 195 12.26 6.12 -13.15
CA ALA A 195 12.78 4.75 -13.14
C ALA A 195 12.53 4.03 -11.79
N ALA A 196 12.65 4.75 -10.67
CA ALA A 196 12.33 4.21 -9.35
C ALA A 196 10.82 3.93 -9.21
N MET A 197 9.97 4.84 -9.70
CA MET A 197 8.52 4.72 -9.68
C MET A 197 8.03 3.55 -10.53
N GLU A 198 8.58 3.36 -11.73
CA GLU A 198 8.27 2.21 -12.60
C GLU A 198 8.56 0.88 -11.90
N GLN A 199 9.75 0.75 -11.31
CA GLN A 199 10.10 -0.43 -10.53
C GLN A 199 9.17 -0.61 -9.32
N PHE A 200 8.91 0.46 -8.59
CA PHE A 200 8.05 0.43 -7.40
C PHE A 200 6.63 -0.03 -7.73
N VAL A 201 6.04 0.52 -8.79
CA VAL A 201 4.72 0.17 -9.31
C VAL A 201 4.67 -1.27 -9.82
N ASP A 202 5.69 -1.73 -10.55
CA ASP A 202 5.83 -3.14 -10.95
C ASP A 202 5.85 -4.06 -9.73
N GLY A 203 6.61 -3.69 -8.69
CA GLY A 203 6.60 -4.36 -7.39
C GLY A 203 5.22 -4.42 -6.74
N LEU A 204 4.53 -3.28 -6.67
CA LEU A 204 3.16 -3.18 -6.15
C LEU A 204 2.16 -3.99 -6.99
N GLY A 205 2.48 -4.30 -8.24
CA GLY A 205 1.70 -5.21 -9.09
C GLY A 205 1.62 -6.63 -8.55
N CYS A 206 2.51 -7.03 -7.62
CA CYS A 206 2.42 -8.31 -6.93
C CYS A 206 1.02 -8.51 -6.32
N LEU A 207 0.45 -9.70 -6.46
CA LEU A 207 -0.90 -10.05 -5.98
C LEU A 207 -2.03 -9.16 -6.57
N GLY A 208 -1.77 -8.46 -7.68
CA GLY A 208 -2.74 -7.59 -8.35
C GLY A 208 -3.02 -6.28 -7.62
N LEU A 209 -2.22 -5.90 -6.61
CA LEU A 209 -2.52 -4.73 -5.79
C LEU A 209 -2.52 -3.42 -6.60
N HIS A 210 -1.55 -3.20 -7.50
CA HIS A 210 -1.55 -2.00 -8.35
C HIS A 210 -2.80 -1.89 -9.24
N ALA A 211 -3.25 -3.00 -9.83
CA ALA A 211 -4.48 -3.03 -10.61
C ALA A 211 -5.70 -2.67 -9.76
N ALA A 212 -5.76 -3.15 -8.51
CA ALA A 212 -6.81 -2.79 -7.56
C ALA A 212 -6.77 -1.29 -7.20
N ILE A 213 -5.58 -0.73 -6.94
CA ILE A 213 -5.38 0.71 -6.69
C ILE A 213 -5.95 1.53 -7.85
N LYS A 214 -5.60 1.19 -9.09
CA LYS A 214 -6.09 1.88 -10.29
C LYS A 214 -7.60 1.76 -10.49
N ALA A 215 -8.18 0.60 -10.16
CA ALA A 215 -9.62 0.41 -10.29
C ALA A 215 -10.43 1.20 -9.26
N ASN A 216 -9.88 1.45 -8.07
CA ASN A 216 -10.61 2.06 -6.95
C ASN A 216 -9.74 3.07 -6.14
N PRO A 217 -9.17 4.12 -6.76
CA PRO A 217 -8.19 4.98 -6.11
C PRO A 217 -8.76 5.69 -4.87
N LYS A 218 -9.97 6.24 -4.97
CA LYS A 218 -10.65 6.95 -3.86
C LYS A 218 -10.86 6.06 -2.63
N HIS A 219 -11.30 4.83 -2.84
CA HIS A 219 -11.56 3.89 -1.75
C HIS A 219 -10.27 3.29 -1.19
N ILE A 220 -9.23 3.09 -1.99
CA ILE A 220 -8.00 2.46 -1.51
C ILE A 220 -7.04 3.48 -0.87
N ARG A 221 -7.19 4.78 -1.19
CA ARG A 221 -6.34 5.88 -0.70
C ARG A 221 -6.09 5.85 0.81
N TYR A 222 -7.11 5.58 1.63
CA TYR A 222 -6.97 5.57 3.10
C TYR A 222 -6.05 4.46 3.65
N LEU A 223 -5.75 3.43 2.85
CA LEU A 223 -4.80 2.38 3.23
C LEU A 223 -3.34 2.87 3.10
N PHE A 224 -3.08 3.84 2.22
CA PHE A 224 -1.74 4.28 1.88
C PHE A 224 -1.34 5.56 2.60
N LEU A 225 -2.24 6.55 2.66
CA LEU A 225 -1.98 7.83 3.33
C LEU A 225 -2.08 7.69 4.84
N ALA A 226 -1.30 8.50 5.56
CA ALA A 226 -1.53 8.68 6.99
C ALA A 226 -2.91 9.32 7.19
N LYS A 227 -3.72 8.73 8.08
CA LYS A 227 -5.05 9.25 8.40
C LYS A 227 -4.93 10.63 9.05
N GLU A 228 -5.62 11.62 8.48
CA GLU A 228 -6.11 12.75 9.27
C GLU A 228 -7.49 12.42 9.89
N ASP A 229 -8.32 11.61 9.23
CA ASP A 229 -9.66 11.27 9.73
C ASP A 229 -9.88 9.79 10.13
N PRO A 230 -10.56 9.53 11.26
CA PRO A 230 -10.94 8.19 11.67
C PRO A 230 -12.05 7.65 10.75
N LEU A 231 -11.71 6.63 9.95
CA LEU A 231 -12.67 5.81 9.21
C LEU A 231 -13.90 5.44 10.08
N THR A 232 -15.10 5.83 9.62
CA THR A 232 -16.33 5.58 10.34
C THR A 232 -16.96 4.24 9.92
N ALA A 233 -17.84 3.72 10.77
CA ALA A 233 -18.70 2.59 10.43
C ALA A 233 -19.51 2.81 9.15
N GLN A 234 -19.88 4.06 8.87
CA GLN A 234 -20.69 4.43 7.71
C GLN A 234 -19.86 4.36 6.42
N ASP A 235 -18.61 4.80 6.46
CA ASP A 235 -17.68 4.72 5.33
C ASP A 235 -17.45 3.26 4.93
N LEU A 236 -17.26 2.38 5.92
CA LEU A 236 -17.13 0.93 5.69
C LEU A 236 -18.39 0.32 5.05
N ILE A 237 -19.58 0.68 5.52
CA ILE A 237 -20.85 0.19 4.93
C ILE A 237 -21.03 0.69 3.49
N TYR A 238 -20.55 1.89 3.19
CA TYR A 238 -20.64 2.47 1.84
C TYR A 238 -19.65 1.84 0.87
N VAL A 239 -18.40 1.62 1.31
CA VAL A 239 -17.35 0.97 0.51
C VAL A 239 -17.71 -0.50 0.23
N PHE A 240 -18.27 -1.20 1.22
CA PHE A 240 -18.61 -2.61 1.09
C PHE A 240 -20.09 -2.79 0.71
N SER A 241 -20.37 -2.82 -0.60
CA SER A 241 -21.67 -3.24 -1.14
C SER A 241 -21.68 -4.77 -1.37
N PRO A 242 -22.23 -5.59 -0.45
CA PRO A 242 -22.24 -7.04 -0.62
C PRO A 242 -23.10 -7.44 -1.83
N HIS A 243 -22.55 -8.29 -2.69
CA HIS A 243 -23.30 -9.00 -3.72
C HIS A 243 -23.87 -10.28 -3.09
N PHE A 244 -25.18 -10.27 -2.86
CA PHE A 244 -25.88 -11.42 -2.31
C PHE A 244 -26.23 -12.44 -3.40
N ALA A 245 -26.29 -13.71 -3.03
CA ALA A 245 -26.90 -14.77 -3.84
C ALA A 245 -28.37 -14.45 -4.18
N GLU A 246 -28.95 -15.13 -5.15
CA GLU A 246 -30.31 -14.86 -5.64
C GLU A 246 -31.39 -14.89 -4.55
N GLU A 247 -32.43 -14.08 -4.75
CA GLU A 247 -33.57 -13.99 -3.83
C GLU A 247 -34.27 -15.33 -3.65
N GLY A 248 -34.50 -15.70 -2.39
CA GLY A 248 -35.10 -16.99 -2.01
C GLY A 248 -34.11 -18.11 -1.72
N SER A 249 -32.82 -17.98 -2.06
CA SER A 249 -31.82 -19.01 -1.76
C SER A 249 -31.50 -19.10 -0.25
N ASN A 250 -31.20 -20.31 0.22
CA ASN A 250 -30.70 -20.53 1.59
C ASN A 250 -29.36 -19.81 1.83
N HIS A 251 -28.56 -19.60 0.77
CA HIS A 251 -27.33 -18.84 0.80
C HIS A 251 -27.58 -17.36 1.08
N ARG A 252 -28.51 -16.72 0.37
CA ARG A 252 -28.86 -15.30 0.59
C ARG A 252 -29.32 -15.04 2.03
N ARG A 253 -30.12 -15.94 2.62
CA ARG A 253 -30.56 -15.78 4.03
C ARG A 253 -29.38 -15.80 5.01
N SER A 254 -28.39 -16.65 4.77
CA SER A 254 -27.20 -16.77 5.62
C SER A 254 -26.26 -15.57 5.43
N GLU A 255 -26.11 -15.10 4.18
CA GLU A 255 -25.31 -13.92 3.84
C GLU A 255 -25.92 -12.64 4.43
N ILE A 256 -27.25 -12.46 4.34
CA ILE A 256 -27.95 -11.32 4.95
C ILE A 256 -27.78 -11.32 6.47
N ARG A 257 -27.90 -12.48 7.12
CA ARG A 257 -27.70 -12.61 8.56
C ARG A 257 -26.27 -12.25 8.96
N THR A 258 -25.29 -12.73 8.20
CA THR A 258 -23.87 -12.41 8.39
C THR A 258 -23.61 -10.91 8.20
N TYR A 259 -24.26 -10.29 7.22
CA TYR A 259 -24.15 -8.85 6.96
C TYR A 259 -24.81 -8.01 8.07
N ALA A 260 -25.93 -8.46 8.63
CA ALA A 260 -26.56 -7.81 9.78
C ALA A 260 -25.61 -7.80 10.99
N TRP A 261 -24.97 -8.94 11.28
CA TRP A 261 -23.99 -9.05 12.38
C TRP A 261 -22.76 -8.18 12.14
N PHE A 262 -22.33 -8.02 10.88
CA PHE A 262 -21.28 -7.09 10.52
C PHE A 262 -21.68 -5.63 10.80
N ARG A 263 -22.91 -5.22 10.46
CA ARG A 263 -23.39 -3.88 10.77
C ARG A 263 -23.50 -3.63 12.28
N ASP A 264 -23.96 -4.62 13.05
CA ASP A 264 -24.02 -4.52 14.52
C ASP A 264 -22.63 -4.41 15.15
N PHE A 265 -21.67 -5.18 14.65
CA PHE A 265 -20.26 -5.08 15.04
C PHE A 265 -19.67 -3.68 14.80
N LEU A 266 -20.05 -3.04 13.70
CA LEU A 266 -19.63 -1.67 13.39
C LEU A 266 -20.29 -0.61 14.30
N LEU A 267 -21.49 -0.88 14.83
CA LEU A 267 -22.23 0.05 15.70
C LEU A 267 -21.74 0.02 17.15
N VAL A 268 -21.42 -1.14 17.71
CA VAL A 268 -20.95 -1.30 19.11
C VAL A 268 -19.65 -0.54 19.38
N ARG A 269 -18.84 -0.27 18.34
CA ARG A 269 -17.55 0.41 18.48
C ARG A 269 -17.58 1.94 18.35
N LYS A 270 -18.76 2.55 18.23
CA LYS A 270 -18.91 4.02 18.27
C LYS A 270 -18.69 4.63 19.67
N VAL A 271 -18.66 3.84 20.75
CA VAL A 271 -18.65 4.34 22.14
C VAL A 271 -17.26 4.34 22.80
N GLU A 272 -16.24 3.68 22.23
CA GLU A 272 -14.88 3.75 22.75
C GLU A 272 -13.91 4.24 21.68
N LYS A 273 -13.18 5.33 21.99
CA LYS A 273 -12.02 5.82 21.24
C LYS A 273 -10.93 4.74 21.18
N CYS A 274 -11.09 3.74 20.34
CA CYS A 274 -10.11 2.66 20.17
C CYS A 274 -9.30 2.86 18.89
N LYS A 275 -7.98 3.02 19.08
CA LYS A 275 -6.96 2.89 18.03
C LYS A 275 -7.11 1.51 17.36
N TRP A 276 -7.32 1.48 16.06
CA TRP A 276 -7.58 0.26 15.27
C TRP A 276 -6.32 -0.61 15.15
N THR A 277 -6.13 -1.63 16.02
CA THR A 277 -4.94 -2.52 15.91
C THR A 277 -5.19 -4.04 15.96
N LYS A 278 -6.43 -4.57 15.98
CA LYS A 278 -6.63 -6.05 15.94
C LYS A 278 -7.55 -6.60 14.85
N VAL A 279 -8.37 -5.79 14.18
CA VAL A 279 -9.45 -6.28 13.28
C VAL A 279 -9.08 -6.38 11.80
N ASN A 280 -7.99 -5.74 11.34
CA ASN A 280 -7.58 -5.77 9.91
C ASN A 280 -7.36 -7.19 9.35
N ALA A 281 -6.96 -8.14 10.20
CA ALA A 281 -6.66 -9.50 9.78
C ALA A 281 -7.89 -10.32 9.38
N LEU A 282 -9.05 -10.09 9.99
CA LEU A 282 -10.29 -10.83 9.68
C LEU A 282 -11.03 -10.24 8.49
N LEU A 283 -10.98 -8.91 8.32
CA LEU A 283 -11.51 -8.22 7.14
C LEU A 283 -10.70 -8.58 5.89
N CYS A 284 -9.37 -8.52 5.91
CA CYS A 284 -8.56 -8.93 4.76
C CYS A 284 -8.71 -10.43 4.41
N LYS A 285 -8.82 -11.31 5.42
CA LYS A 285 -8.92 -12.76 5.20
C LYS A 285 -10.22 -13.24 4.54
N ARG A 286 -11.34 -12.50 4.66
CA ARG A 286 -12.64 -12.89 4.09
C ARG A 286 -13.14 -11.99 2.97
N PHE A 287 -12.86 -10.68 3.00
CA PHE A 287 -13.42 -9.73 2.04
C PHE A 287 -12.58 -9.55 0.77
N LEU A 288 -11.26 -9.70 0.84
CA LEU A 288 -10.40 -9.51 -0.33
C LEU A 288 -10.66 -10.52 -1.46
N PRO A 289 -10.88 -11.82 -1.18
CA PRO A 289 -11.23 -12.80 -2.22
C PRO A 289 -12.57 -12.49 -2.92
N LEU A 290 -13.52 -11.89 -2.18
CA LEU A 290 -14.83 -11.44 -2.68
C LEU A 290 -14.72 -10.20 -3.58
N LEU A 291 -13.83 -9.26 -3.25
CA LEU A 291 -13.56 -8.06 -4.05
C LEU A 291 -12.73 -8.34 -5.32
N LEU A 292 -11.89 -9.39 -5.30
CA LEU A 292 -10.97 -9.73 -6.39
C LEU A 292 -11.47 -10.87 -7.31
N GLY A 293 -12.70 -11.36 -7.09
CA GLY A 293 -13.31 -12.39 -7.94
C GLY A 293 -12.67 -13.78 -7.85
N TRP A 294 -12.00 -14.11 -6.74
CA TRP A 294 -11.34 -15.40 -6.58
C TRP A 294 -12.37 -16.49 -6.26
N LYS A 295 -12.54 -17.46 -7.18
CA LYS A 295 -13.52 -18.56 -7.04
C LYS A 295 -13.14 -19.61 -5.99
N SER A 296 -11.87 -19.73 -5.62
CA SER A 296 -11.40 -20.62 -4.56
C SER A 296 -9.98 -20.22 -4.16
N CYS A 297 -9.71 -20.01 -2.87
CA CYS A 297 -8.34 -20.09 -2.35
C CYS A 297 -7.97 -21.58 -2.21
N PRO A 298 -6.77 -22.03 -2.65
CA PRO A 298 -6.33 -23.41 -2.44
C PRO A 298 -6.28 -23.74 -0.95
N HIS A 299 -6.90 -24.86 -0.61
CA HIS A 299 -7.41 -25.21 0.72
C HIS A 299 -6.46 -25.05 1.90
N TRP A 300 -7.03 -24.41 2.93
CA TRP A 300 -6.82 -24.72 4.34
C TRP A 300 -7.68 -25.95 4.68
N ASP A 301 -7.07 -27.04 5.14
CA ASP A 301 -7.73 -28.25 5.68
C ASP A 301 -6.86 -28.73 6.87
N SER A 302 -7.31 -29.35 7.96
CA SER A 302 -8.45 -30.26 8.17
C SER A 302 -8.72 -30.48 9.68
N LYS A 303 -9.10 -29.43 10.43
CA LYS A 303 -9.62 -29.61 11.82
C LYS A 303 -10.92 -28.89 12.14
N THR A 304 -11.43 -28.07 11.22
CA THR A 304 -12.78 -27.47 11.30
C THR A 304 -13.79 -28.14 10.37
N SER A 305 -13.38 -29.17 9.60
CA SER A 305 -14.23 -29.93 8.67
C SER A 305 -14.99 -31.10 9.33
N GLN A 306 -14.93 -31.28 10.65
CA GLN A 306 -15.61 -32.40 11.33
C GLN A 306 -17.11 -32.19 11.59
N SER A 307 -17.70 -31.03 11.27
CA SER A 307 -19.16 -30.83 11.40
C SER A 307 -19.94 -30.79 10.08
N LEU A 308 -19.28 -30.98 8.92
CA LEU A 308 -19.92 -30.87 7.60
C LEU A 308 -20.07 -32.20 6.84
N ASN A 309 -19.52 -33.31 7.34
CA ASN A 309 -19.59 -34.61 6.66
C ASN A 309 -20.82 -35.48 7.02
N SER A 310 -21.74 -35.02 7.85
CA SER A 310 -22.95 -35.80 8.18
C SER A 310 -24.18 -35.49 7.34
N TYR A 311 -24.13 -34.52 6.41
CA TYR A 311 -25.31 -34.12 5.62
C TYR A 311 -25.22 -34.34 4.11
N ILE A 312 -24.13 -34.93 3.59
CA ILE A 312 -23.93 -35.11 2.14
C ILE A 312 -24.30 -36.51 1.63
N LEU A 313 -24.71 -37.46 2.49
CA LEU A 313 -24.96 -38.84 2.04
C LEU A 313 -26.40 -39.22 1.67
N THR A 314 -27.35 -38.28 1.57
CA THR A 314 -28.72 -38.66 1.16
C THR A 314 -29.42 -37.59 0.34
N ALA A 315 -28.95 -37.34 -0.89
CA ALA A 315 -29.78 -36.66 -1.89
C ALA A 315 -29.33 -36.96 -3.33
N ASN A 316 -28.87 -38.18 -3.62
CA ASN A 316 -28.74 -38.69 -4.99
C ASN A 316 -29.87 -39.69 -5.27
N SER A 317 -31.10 -39.20 -5.31
CA SER A 317 -32.22 -39.90 -5.96
C SER A 317 -33.40 -38.95 -6.11
N LEU A 318 -33.57 -38.39 -7.31
CA LEU A 318 -34.79 -38.48 -8.13
C LEU A 318 -34.79 -37.36 -9.19
N LYS A 319 -34.91 -37.82 -10.43
CA LYS A 319 -35.09 -37.06 -11.67
C LYS A 319 -36.42 -36.27 -11.66
N PRO A 320 -36.57 -35.29 -12.57
CA PRO A 320 -37.68 -34.36 -12.58
C PRO A 320 -38.96 -34.99 -13.15
N THR A 321 -40.11 -34.67 -12.56
CA THR A 321 -41.43 -34.82 -13.19
C THR A 321 -42.13 -33.48 -13.26
N HIS A 322 -42.50 -33.18 -14.50
CA HIS A 322 -43.32 -32.10 -15.04
C HIS A 322 -44.58 -31.71 -14.24
N VAL A 323 -44.95 -30.43 -14.38
CA VAL A 323 -46.30 -29.86 -14.68
C VAL A 323 -47.41 -30.31 -13.71
N MET A 324 -48.03 -29.40 -12.96
CA MET A 324 -48.91 -28.32 -13.44
C MET A 324 -49.01 -27.20 -12.40
#